data_AF-I4I718-F1
#
_entry.id   AF-I4I718-F1
#
_cell.length_a   1.000
_cell.length_b   1.000
_cell.length_c   1.000
_cell.angle_alpha   90.00
_cell.angle_beta   90.00
_cell.angle_gamma   90.00
#
_symmetry.space_group_name_H-M   'P 1'
#
loop_
_entity.id
_entity.type
_entity.pdbx_description
1 polymer ?
#
loop_
_entity_poly.entity_id
_entity_poly.type
_entity_poly.pdbx_seq_one_letter_code
_entity_poly.pdbx_strand_id
1 'polypeptide(L)'
;MSHPSLGIGVIKLVVESETAAVRTAQTLIERTREEITDQSSQRQLIDLIESIIIYKFPQKSREEIEAMFGLSDLKQTRVYQEALAEGEERGLERGLERGLERGLERGLQEGERLVVENLLRVRFGELDPPLQAIISRILQLSPEEFTPLLLHCSKQELLKRFPPEKSRGN
;
A
#
# COMPACT_ATOMS: atom_id res chain seq x y z
N MET A 1 35.97 40.73 -5.37
CA MET A 1 35.65 39.79 -6.47
C MET A 1 34.15 39.70 -6.57
N SER A 2 33.58 39.84 -7.77
CA SER A 2 32.13 39.79 -8.00
C SER A 2 31.60 38.37 -7.77
N HIS A 3 30.66 38.21 -6.84
CA HIS A 3 29.99 36.94 -6.65
C HIS A 3 29.04 36.67 -7.83
N PRO A 4 28.96 35.43 -8.34
CA PRO A 4 27.99 35.08 -9.38
C PRO A 4 26.57 35.39 -8.91
N SER A 5 25.69 35.78 -9.84
CA SER A 5 24.27 35.94 -9.54
C SER A 5 23.67 34.62 -9.05
N LEU A 6 22.59 34.70 -8.25
CA LEU A 6 21.88 33.51 -7.75
C LEU A 6 21.50 32.55 -8.89
N GLY A 7 21.02 33.08 -10.03
CA GLY A 7 20.68 32.29 -11.21
C GLY A 7 21.85 31.51 -11.82
N ILE A 8 23.05 32.11 -11.90
CA ILE A 8 24.26 31.40 -12.37
C ILE A 8 24.64 30.31 -11.37
N GLY A 9 24.48 30.57 -10.07
CA GLY A 9 24.73 29.56 -9.04
C GLY A 9 23.77 28.37 -9.14
N VAL A 10 22.47 28.60 -9.40
CA VAL A 10 21.50 27.52 -9.62
C VAL A 10 21.88 26.66 -10.84
N ILE A 11 22.26 27.29 -11.96
CA ILE A 11 22.70 26.54 -13.15
C ILE A 11 23.96 25.72 -12.83
N LYS A 12 24.91 26.32 -12.11
CA LYS A 12 26.12 25.63 -11.66
C LYS A 12 25.79 24.42 -10.80
N LEU A 13 24.82 24.54 -9.88
CA LEU A 13 24.35 23.46 -9.03
C LEU A 13 23.83 22.27 -9.85
N VAL A 14 23.16 22.51 -10.99
CA VAL A 14 22.69 21.42 -11.85
C VAL A 14 23.87 20.62 -12.44
N VAL A 15 24.91 21.29 -12.91
CA VAL A 15 25.99 20.66 -13.71
C VAL A 15 27.18 20.15 -12.90
N GLU A 16 27.39 20.65 -11.68
CA GLU A 16 28.58 20.29 -10.90
C GLU A 16 28.50 18.90 -10.25
N SER A 17 29.63 18.40 -9.73
CA SER A 17 29.67 17.11 -9.04
C SER A 17 28.87 17.13 -7.74
N GLU A 18 28.39 15.96 -7.31
CA GLU A 18 27.73 15.76 -6.01
C GLU A 18 28.52 16.36 -4.83
N THR A 19 29.83 16.18 -4.81
CA THR A 19 30.70 16.70 -3.76
C THR A 19 30.77 18.23 -3.74
N ALA A 20 30.77 18.88 -4.90
CA ALA A 20 30.78 20.34 -5.01
C ALA A 20 29.40 20.94 -4.72
N ALA A 21 28.33 20.21 -5.07
CA ALA A 21 26.94 20.62 -4.93
C ALA A 21 26.56 20.95 -3.49
N VAL A 22 27.11 20.23 -2.50
CA VAL A 22 26.84 20.48 -1.07
C VAL A 22 27.10 21.93 -0.70
N ARG A 23 28.33 22.40 -0.98
CA ARG A 23 28.74 23.76 -0.63
C ARG A 23 27.97 24.81 -1.44
N THR A 24 27.78 24.57 -2.74
CA THR A 24 27.05 25.52 -3.60
C THR A 24 25.60 25.68 -3.16
N ALA A 25 24.91 24.57 -2.84
CA ALA A 25 23.54 24.60 -2.35
C ALA A 25 23.42 25.37 -1.02
N GLN A 26 24.30 25.08 -0.05
CA GLN A 26 24.33 25.79 1.23
C GLN A 26 24.47 27.30 1.03
N THR A 27 25.46 27.73 0.24
CA THR A 27 25.67 29.14 -0.08
C THR A 27 24.48 29.75 -0.81
N LEU A 28 23.84 29.03 -1.73
CA LEU A 28 22.67 29.54 -2.44
C LEU A 28 21.47 29.73 -1.51
N ILE A 29 21.23 28.82 -0.58
CA ILE A 29 20.12 28.91 0.37
C ILE A 29 20.34 30.07 1.35
N GLU A 30 21.55 30.21 1.89
CA GLU A 30 21.92 31.33 2.76
C GLU A 30 21.73 32.68 2.03
N ARG A 31 22.31 32.82 0.83
CA ARG A 31 22.18 34.05 0.04
C ARG A 31 20.74 34.33 -0.38
N THR A 32 19.95 33.30 -0.68
CA THR A 32 18.52 33.46 -0.99
C THR A 32 17.76 34.01 0.23
N ARG A 33 18.15 33.58 1.44
CA ARG A 33 17.58 34.08 2.70
C ARG A 33 17.94 35.54 2.98
N GLU A 34 19.14 35.95 2.60
CA GLU A 34 19.68 37.30 2.87
C GLU A 34 19.33 38.32 1.78
N GLU A 35 19.42 37.94 0.50
CA GLU A 35 19.32 38.86 -0.64
C GLU A 35 17.87 39.07 -1.13
N ILE A 36 16.97 38.10 -0.88
CA ILE A 36 15.58 38.16 -1.35
C ILE A 36 14.65 38.53 -0.19
N THR A 37 14.11 39.75 -0.21
CA THR A 37 13.17 40.23 0.81
C THR A 37 11.75 39.68 0.61
N ASP A 38 11.33 39.47 -0.65
CA ASP A 38 10.02 38.93 -0.97
C ASP A 38 9.93 37.45 -0.57
N GLN A 39 9.08 37.16 0.40
CA GLN A 39 8.92 35.83 0.98
C GLN A 39 8.46 34.79 -0.04
N SER A 40 7.65 35.18 -1.04
CA SER A 40 7.21 34.25 -2.09
C SER A 40 8.37 33.85 -2.99
N SER A 41 9.11 34.82 -3.53
CA SER A 41 10.26 34.59 -4.40
C SER A 41 11.38 33.83 -3.68
N GLN A 42 11.59 34.15 -2.40
CA GLN A 42 12.53 33.45 -1.53
C GLN A 42 12.17 31.96 -1.42
N ARG A 43 10.91 31.64 -1.11
CA ARG A 43 10.43 30.25 -1.04
C ARG A 43 10.58 29.53 -2.38
N GLN A 44 10.15 30.16 -3.48
CA GLN A 44 10.23 29.56 -4.82
C GLN A 44 11.67 29.21 -5.23
N LEU A 45 12.64 30.05 -4.90
CA LEU A 45 14.03 29.79 -5.23
C LEU A 45 14.62 28.70 -4.32
N ILE A 46 14.27 28.68 -3.03
CA ILE A 46 14.66 27.61 -2.12
C ILE A 46 14.08 26.27 -2.59
N ASP A 47 12.78 26.22 -2.91
CA ASP A 47 12.10 25.03 -3.44
C ASP A 47 12.81 24.50 -4.72
N LEU A 48 13.24 25.40 -5.60
CA LEU A 48 13.97 25.04 -6.81
C LEU A 48 15.34 24.42 -6.48
N ILE A 49 16.08 25.03 -5.56
CA ILE A 49 17.39 24.52 -5.11
C ILE A 49 17.22 23.13 -4.50
N GLU A 50 16.25 22.96 -3.61
CA GLU A 50 15.95 21.69 -2.95
C GLU A 50 15.51 20.61 -3.95
N SER A 51 14.71 20.98 -4.94
CA SER A 51 14.34 20.07 -6.04
C SER A 51 15.58 19.58 -6.79
N ILE A 52 16.50 20.48 -7.15
CA ILE A 52 17.75 20.12 -7.85
C ILE A 52 18.59 19.17 -7.00
N ILE A 53 18.67 19.39 -5.68
CA ILE A 53 19.39 18.50 -4.77
C ILE A 53 18.75 17.11 -4.79
N ILE A 54 17.43 16.99 -4.62
CA ILE A 54 16.75 15.68 -4.65
C ILE A 54 17.05 14.93 -5.95
N TYR A 55 16.96 15.60 -7.10
CA TYR A 55 17.28 14.98 -8.40
C TYR A 55 18.75 14.61 -8.56
N LYS A 56 19.68 15.36 -7.95
CA LYS A 56 21.12 15.06 -8.02
C LYS A 56 21.51 13.87 -7.14
N PHE A 57 20.77 13.58 -6.07
CA PHE A 57 21.08 12.50 -5.12
C PHE A 57 19.97 11.43 -5.05
N PRO A 58 19.62 10.76 -6.16
CA PRO A 58 18.46 9.87 -6.23
C PRO A 58 18.57 8.61 -5.36
N GLN A 59 19.78 8.24 -4.94
CA GLN A 59 20.05 7.06 -4.11
C GLN A 59 20.21 7.38 -2.63
N LYS A 60 20.21 8.67 -2.25
CA LYS A 60 20.31 9.06 -0.85
C LYS A 60 18.91 9.17 -0.26
N SER A 61 18.78 8.72 0.98
CA SER A 61 17.61 9.01 1.79
C SER A 61 17.50 10.50 2.06
N ARG A 62 16.28 10.93 2.40
CA ARG A 62 16.01 12.31 2.74
C ARG A 62 16.83 12.76 3.95
N GLU A 63 16.92 11.90 4.96
CA GLU A 63 17.65 12.16 6.19
C GLU A 63 19.15 12.35 5.91
N GLU A 64 19.72 11.58 4.98
CA GLU A 64 21.09 11.77 4.52
C GLU A 64 21.27 13.09 3.77
N ILE A 65 20.31 13.50 2.95
CA ILE A 65 20.35 14.79 2.25
C ILE A 65 20.21 15.94 3.25
N GLU A 66 19.26 15.89 4.18
CA GLU A 66 19.09 16.88 5.26
C GLU A 66 20.39 17.05 6.04
N ALA A 67 21.04 15.94 6.41
CA ALA A 67 22.31 15.94 7.13
C ALA A 67 23.48 16.52 6.29
N MET A 68 23.58 16.17 5.01
CA MET A 68 24.65 16.65 4.13
C MET A 68 24.55 18.15 3.87
N PHE A 69 23.32 18.66 3.70
CA PHE A 69 23.08 20.04 3.27
C PHE A 69 22.71 20.98 4.43
N GLY A 70 22.51 20.46 5.65
CA GLY A 70 22.11 21.25 6.81
C GLY A 70 20.67 21.79 6.68
N LEU A 71 19.82 21.03 5.98
CA LEU A 71 18.44 21.42 5.70
C LEU A 71 17.54 20.83 6.79
N SER A 72 16.82 21.67 7.50
CA SER A 72 15.89 21.25 8.55
C SER A 72 14.48 20.98 8.05
N ASP A 73 14.14 21.44 6.83
CA ASP A 73 12.74 21.58 6.40
C ASP A 73 12.47 21.06 4.98
N LEU A 74 13.22 20.06 4.49
CA LEU A 74 12.95 19.45 3.17
C LEU A 74 11.54 18.85 3.06
N LYS A 75 10.86 18.61 4.18
CA LYS A 75 9.46 18.17 4.27
C LYS A 75 8.44 19.28 3.94
N GLN A 76 8.86 20.55 3.91
CA GLN A 76 7.99 21.65 3.51
C GLN A 76 8.05 21.92 2.00
N THR A 77 8.96 21.25 1.28
CA THR A 77 9.06 21.39 -0.17
C THR A 77 7.81 20.88 -0.87
N ARG A 78 7.42 21.57 -1.94
CA ARG A 78 6.29 21.14 -2.77
C ARG A 78 6.48 19.73 -3.32
N VAL A 79 7.71 19.40 -3.76
CA VAL A 79 8.05 18.06 -4.28
C VAL A 79 7.81 16.97 -3.24
N TYR A 80 8.14 17.22 -1.96
CA TYR A 80 7.85 16.25 -0.91
C TYR A 80 6.37 16.09 -0.65
N GLN A 81 5.63 17.19 -0.55
CA GLN A 81 4.19 17.15 -0.27
C GLN A 81 3.44 16.43 -1.39
N GLU A 82 3.81 16.66 -2.65
CA GLU A 82 3.28 15.94 -3.80
C GLU A 82 3.59 14.43 -3.72
N ALA A 83 4.84 14.07 -3.44
CA ALA A 83 5.24 12.66 -3.31
C ALA A 83 4.56 11.95 -2.13
N LEU A 84 4.35 12.66 -1.00
CA LEU A 84 3.64 12.14 0.16
C LEU A 84 2.16 11.92 -0.18
N ALA A 85 1.50 12.91 -0.78
CA ALA A 85 0.10 12.82 -1.18
C ALA A 85 -0.13 11.67 -2.18
N GLU A 86 0.73 11.54 -3.19
CA GLU A 86 0.67 10.42 -4.14
C GLU A 86 0.91 9.07 -3.44
N GLY A 87 1.82 9.02 -2.47
CA GLY A 87 2.07 7.83 -1.67
C GLY A 87 0.87 7.43 -0.80
N GLU A 88 0.21 8.39 -0.17
CA GLU A 88 -1.00 8.20 0.63
C GLU A 88 -2.18 7.74 -0.24
N GLU A 89 -2.38 8.36 -1.40
CA GLU A 89 -3.42 7.99 -2.36
C GLU A 89 -3.23 6.54 -2.84
N ARG A 90 -2.03 6.21 -3.33
CA ARG A 90 -1.70 4.84 -3.76
C ARG A 90 -1.79 3.83 -2.62
N GLY A 91 -1.43 4.24 -1.41
CA GLY A 91 -1.52 3.41 -0.20
C GLY A 91 -2.96 3.09 0.15
N LEU A 92 -3.83 4.09 0.11
CA LEU A 92 -5.26 3.95 0.35
C LEU A 92 -5.93 3.08 -0.72
N GLU A 93 -5.64 3.34 -1.99
CA GLU A 93 -6.18 2.57 -3.12
C GLU A 93 -5.84 1.07 -2.98
N ARG A 94 -4.55 0.74 -2.79
CA ARG A 94 -4.09 -0.64 -2.59
C ARG A 94 -4.66 -1.27 -1.33
N GLY A 95 -4.80 -0.48 -0.26
CA GLY A 95 -5.38 -0.94 1.00
C GLY A 95 -6.86 -1.29 0.85
N LEU A 96 -7.61 -0.44 0.14
CA LEU A 96 -9.03 -0.63 -0.14
C LEU A 96 -9.26 -1.82 -1.07
N GLU A 97 -8.49 -1.94 -2.15
CA GLU A 97 -8.59 -3.06 -3.10
C GLU A 97 -8.37 -4.41 -2.39
N ARG A 98 -7.26 -4.54 -1.66
CA ARG A 98 -6.95 -5.76 -0.90
C ARG A 98 -7.96 -6.04 0.21
N GLY A 99 -8.44 -4.99 0.88
CA GLY A 99 -9.43 -5.11 1.93
C GLY A 99 -10.77 -5.60 1.38
N LEU A 100 -11.20 -5.05 0.25
CA LEU A 100 -12.44 -5.41 -0.41
C LEU A 100 -12.39 -6.83 -0.98
N GLU A 101 -11.31 -7.21 -1.67
CA GLU A 101 -11.13 -8.55 -2.22
C GLU A 101 -11.23 -9.62 -1.12
N ARG A 102 -10.45 -9.46 -0.04
CA ARG A 102 -10.48 -10.38 1.10
C ARG A 102 -11.83 -10.39 1.82
N GLY A 103 -12.46 -9.22 1.94
CA GLY A 103 -13.77 -9.08 2.56
C GLY A 103 -14.86 -9.80 1.77
N LEU A 104 -14.84 -9.67 0.45
CA LEU A 104 -15.78 -10.34 -0.45
C LEU A 104 -15.55 -11.85 -0.49
N GLU A 105 -14.31 -12.31 -0.61
CA GLU A 105 -13.99 -13.74 -0.61
C GLU A 105 -14.45 -14.40 0.69
N ARG A 106 -14.13 -13.79 1.84
CA ARG A 106 -14.55 -14.29 3.14
C ARG A 106 -16.07 -14.26 3.30
N GLY A 107 -16.72 -13.17 2.90
CA GLY A 107 -18.18 -13.04 2.95
C GLY A 107 -18.88 -14.09 2.08
N LEU A 108 -18.34 -14.40 0.91
CA LEU A 108 -18.85 -15.44 0.04
C LEU A 108 -18.71 -16.83 0.68
N GLN A 109 -17.52 -17.18 1.20
CA GLN A 109 -17.29 -18.47 1.87
C GLN A 109 -18.18 -18.65 3.11
N GLU A 110 -18.33 -17.62 3.93
CA GLU A 110 -19.24 -17.63 5.09
C GLU A 110 -20.70 -17.77 4.64
N GLY A 111 -21.09 -17.09 3.56
CA GLY A 111 -22.43 -17.19 2.96
C GLY A 111 -22.73 -18.59 2.40
N GLU A 112 -21.82 -19.17 1.62
CA GLU A 112 -21.96 -20.53 1.08
C GLU A 112 -22.05 -21.56 2.21
N ARG A 113 -21.23 -21.42 3.25
CA ARG A 113 -21.31 -22.28 4.43
C ARG A 113 -22.69 -22.19 5.10
N LEU A 114 -23.22 -20.99 5.30
CA LEU A 114 -24.55 -20.80 5.87
C LEU A 114 -25.64 -21.45 5.00
N VAL A 115 -25.54 -21.33 3.67
CA VAL A 115 -26.47 -22.00 2.74
C VAL A 115 -26.42 -23.51 2.89
N VAL A 116 -25.21 -24.10 2.87
CA VAL A 116 -25.03 -25.55 3.03
C VAL A 116 -25.58 -26.03 4.38
N GLU A 117 -25.25 -25.35 5.47
CA GLU A 117 -25.75 -25.68 6.81
C GLU A 117 -27.28 -25.62 6.88
N ASN A 118 -27.88 -24.57 6.32
CA ASN A 118 -29.33 -24.41 6.31
C ASN A 118 -30.03 -25.47 5.47
N LEU A 119 -29.52 -25.79 4.28
CA LEU A 119 -30.08 -26.84 3.43
C LEU A 119 -30.04 -28.21 4.11
N LEU A 120 -28.89 -28.56 4.70
CA LEU A 120 -28.75 -29.81 5.44
C LEU A 120 -29.73 -29.86 6.63
N ARG A 121 -29.89 -28.74 7.36
CA ARG A 121 -30.82 -28.66 8.49
C ARG A 121 -32.28 -28.82 8.06
N VAL A 122 -32.68 -28.15 6.98
CA VAL A 122 -34.03 -28.26 6.43
C VAL A 122 -34.33 -29.67 5.95
N ARG A 123 -33.37 -30.36 5.32
CA ARG A 123 -33.60 -31.69 4.74
C ARG A 123 -33.49 -32.84 5.74
N PHE A 124 -32.58 -32.74 6.70
CA PHE A 124 -32.21 -33.87 7.56
C PHE A 124 -32.43 -33.62 9.05
N GLY A 125 -32.96 -32.45 9.43
CA GLY A 125 -33.17 -32.06 10.82
C GLY A 125 -31.88 -31.53 11.45
N GLU A 126 -31.42 -32.11 12.55
CA GLU A 126 -30.22 -31.61 13.22
C GLU A 126 -28.93 -31.91 12.42
N LEU A 127 -28.01 -30.95 12.43
CA LEU A 127 -26.66 -31.10 11.91
C LEU A 127 -25.83 -31.92 12.90
N ASP A 128 -25.99 -33.24 12.85
CA ASP A 128 -25.22 -34.17 13.67
C ASP A 128 -23.72 -34.19 13.29
N PRO A 129 -22.82 -34.69 14.17
CA PRO A 129 -21.38 -34.65 13.91
C PRO A 129 -20.94 -35.24 12.56
N PRO A 130 -21.53 -36.34 12.05
CA PRO A 130 -21.25 -36.83 10.70
C PRO A 130 -21.55 -35.80 9.61
N LEU A 131 -22.68 -35.08 9.67
CA LEU A 131 -23.02 -34.04 8.70
C LEU A 131 -22.13 -32.80 8.83
N GLN A 132 -21.75 -32.42 10.05
CA GLN A 132 -20.83 -31.29 10.24
C GLN A 132 -19.45 -31.56 9.64
N ALA A 133 -18.96 -32.78 9.77
CA ALA A 133 -17.64 -33.19 9.28
C ALA A 133 -17.50 -33.16 7.75
N ILE A 134 -18.60 -33.15 7.00
CA ILE A 134 -18.59 -33.16 5.53
C ILE A 134 -18.74 -31.77 4.91
N ILE A 135 -19.20 -30.77 5.67
CA ILE A 135 -19.48 -29.41 5.18
C ILE A 135 -18.25 -28.80 4.50
N SER A 136 -17.08 -28.88 5.13
CA SER A 136 -15.86 -28.29 4.57
C SER A 136 -15.46 -28.89 3.22
N ARG A 137 -15.86 -30.13 2.92
CA ARG A 137 -15.61 -30.79 1.62
C ARG A 137 -16.69 -30.49 0.60
N ILE A 138 -17.92 -30.32 1.05
CA ILE A 138 -19.02 -29.86 0.19
C ILE A 138 -18.70 -28.45 -0.32
N LEU A 139 -18.14 -27.58 0.53
CA LEU A 139 -17.70 -26.23 0.17
C LEU A 139 -16.44 -26.17 -0.72
N GLN A 140 -15.79 -27.31 -1.00
CA GLN A 140 -14.75 -27.36 -2.03
C GLN A 140 -15.34 -27.47 -3.45
N LEU A 141 -16.63 -27.81 -3.55
CA LEU A 141 -17.36 -27.83 -4.80
C LEU A 141 -17.97 -26.46 -5.07
N SER A 142 -18.25 -26.15 -6.34
CA SER A 142 -18.98 -24.92 -6.68
C SER A 142 -20.45 -25.01 -6.24
N PRO A 143 -21.16 -23.87 -6.08
CA PRO A 143 -22.59 -23.86 -5.82
C PRO A 143 -23.41 -24.71 -6.80
N GLU A 144 -23.05 -24.70 -8.08
CA GLU A 144 -23.71 -25.47 -9.14
C GLU A 144 -23.52 -26.99 -8.96
N GLU A 145 -22.43 -27.39 -8.32
CA GLU A 145 -22.12 -28.79 -8.05
C GLU A 145 -22.75 -29.26 -6.73
N PHE A 146 -22.59 -28.49 -5.64
CA PHE A 146 -23.11 -28.94 -4.35
C PHE A 146 -24.63 -28.76 -4.23
N THR A 147 -25.24 -27.76 -4.86
CA THR A 147 -26.69 -27.51 -4.74
C THR A 147 -27.53 -28.72 -5.15
N PRO A 148 -27.39 -29.30 -6.36
CA PRO A 148 -28.16 -30.48 -6.74
C PRO A 148 -27.84 -31.69 -5.87
N LEU A 149 -26.59 -31.86 -5.43
CA LEU A 149 -26.22 -32.94 -4.50
C LEU A 149 -26.98 -32.80 -3.18
N LEU A 150 -26.98 -31.60 -2.62
CA LEU A 150 -27.68 -31.30 -1.38
C LEU A 150 -29.20 -31.35 -1.50
N LEU A 151 -29.78 -31.22 -2.69
CA LEU A 151 -31.24 -31.31 -2.90
C LEU A 151 -31.72 -32.71 -3.27
N HIS A 152 -30.88 -33.53 -3.92
CA HIS A 152 -31.32 -34.81 -4.48
C HIS A 152 -30.74 -36.04 -3.75
N CYS A 153 -29.56 -35.95 -3.14
CA CYS A 153 -28.99 -37.10 -2.43
C CYS A 153 -29.65 -37.33 -1.06
N SER A 154 -29.71 -38.59 -0.64
CA SER A 154 -30.04 -38.95 0.74
C SER A 154 -28.86 -38.65 1.69
N LYS A 155 -29.13 -38.59 3.00
CA LYS A 155 -28.09 -38.43 4.03
C LYS A 155 -27.01 -39.51 3.92
N GLN A 156 -27.40 -40.76 3.68
CA GLN A 156 -26.45 -41.88 3.56
C GLN A 156 -25.58 -41.76 2.30
N GLU A 157 -26.15 -41.35 1.17
CA GLU A 157 -25.37 -41.10 -0.05
C GLU A 157 -24.37 -39.96 0.14
N LEU A 158 -24.76 -38.86 0.79
CA LEU A 158 -23.85 -37.75 1.09
C LEU A 158 -22.69 -38.19 1.98
N LEU A 159 -22.97 -38.92 3.07
CA LEU A 159 -21.93 -39.44 3.96
C LEU A 159 -21.04 -40.50 3.30
N LYS A 160 -21.56 -41.28 2.35
CA LYS A 160 -20.77 -42.23 1.57
C LYS A 160 -19.85 -41.50 0.58
N ARG A 161 -20.34 -40.43 -0.04
CA ARG A 161 -19.61 -39.63 -1.03
C ARG A 161 -18.53 -38.75 -0.38
N PHE A 162 -18.82 -38.23 0.81
CA PHE A 162 -17.90 -37.45 1.63
C PHE A 162 -17.69 -38.18 2.95
N PRO A 163 -16.89 -39.25 3.02
CA PRO A 163 -16.73 -40.03 4.24
C PRO A 163 -16.10 -39.15 5.34
N PRO A 164 -16.74 -38.93 6.50
CA PRO A 164 -16.19 -38.07 7.55
C PRO A 164 -14.78 -38.54 7.92
N GLU A 165 -13.84 -37.61 8.09
CA GLU A 165 -12.49 -38.00 8.51
C GLU A 165 -12.60 -38.80 9.80
N LYS A 166 -11.97 -39.99 9.83
CA LYS A 166 -11.64 -40.60 11.11
C LYS A 166 -10.78 -39.57 11.82
N SER A 167 -11.30 -39.00 12.91
CA SER A 167 -10.50 -38.33 13.91
C SER A 167 -9.22 -39.16 14.06
N ARG A 168 -8.08 -38.60 13.63
CA ARG A 168 -6.79 -39.19 13.95
C ARG A 168 -6.76 -39.18 15.47
N GLY A 169 -6.99 -40.35 16.06
CA GLY A 169 -6.77 -40.58 17.47
C GLY A 169 -5.37 -40.13 17.82
N ASN A 170 -5.29 -39.43 18.94
CA ASN A 170 -4.06 -39.09 19.66
C ASN A 170 -3.16 -40.32 19.83
#